data_AF-A0A5P8P1E6-F1
#
_entry.id   AF-A0A5P8P1E6-F1
#
_cell.length_a   1.000
_cell.length_b   1.000
_cell.length_c   1.000
_cell.angle_alpha   90.00
_cell.angle_beta   90.00
_cell.angle_gamma   90.00
#
_symmetry.space_group_name_H-M   'P 1'
#
loop_
_entity.id
_entity.type
_entity.pdbx_description
1 polymer ?
#
loop_
_entity_poly.entity_id
_entity_poly.type
_entity_poly.pdbx_seq_one_letter_code
_entity_poly.pdbx_strand_id
1 'polypeptide(L)'
;MKKVLGLFFGLYLLYSAYDVYISGRFSPDGYYEIELGVFKYLVTSVFALLGFLVVYKTINRNEKISVNNETLIEYSKCPKCKKSYNYSELKDGMCPTCNVKTIEMEEYFKKYPEELNDV
;
A
#
# COMPACT_ATOMS: atom_id res chain seq x y z
N MET A 1 -4.48 -7.17 -3.20
CA MET A 1 -4.02 -8.19 -4.18
C MET A 1 -2.50 -8.28 -4.33
N LYS A 2 -1.75 -7.18 -4.49
CA LYS A 2 -0.29 -7.22 -4.76
C LYS A 2 0.56 -7.88 -3.64
N LYS A 3 0.20 -7.71 -2.36
CA LYS A 3 0.88 -8.36 -1.23
C LYS A 3 0.72 -9.89 -1.24
N VAL A 4 -0.51 -10.35 -1.44
CA VAL A 4 -0.83 -11.79 -1.50
C VAL A 4 -0.07 -12.45 -2.66
N LEU A 5 -0.03 -11.81 -3.83
CA LEU A 5 0.72 -12.30 -4.98
C LEU A 5 2.24 -12.38 -4.71
N GLY A 6 2.81 -11.36 -4.05
CA GLY A 6 4.23 -11.36 -3.67
C GLY A 6 4.58 -12.48 -2.68
N LEU A 7 3.68 -12.78 -1.74
CA LEU A 7 3.84 -13.90 -0.80
C LEU A 7 3.85 -15.24 -1.51
N PHE A 8 2.89 -15.48 -2.42
CA PHE A 8 2.86 -16.71 -3.21
C PHE A 8 4.11 -16.87 -4.07
N PHE A 9 4.58 -15.81 -4.72
CA PHE A 9 5.81 -15.86 -5.51
C PHE A 9 7.05 -16.15 -4.66
N GLY A 10 7.16 -15.54 -3.48
CA GLY A 10 8.25 -15.80 -2.55
C GLY A 10 8.25 -17.24 -2.01
N LEU A 11 7.07 -17.77 -1.66
CA LEU A 11 6.92 -19.17 -1.23
C LEU A 11 7.24 -20.16 -2.36
N TYR A 12 6.86 -19.84 -3.59
CA TYR A 12 7.21 -20.64 -4.76
C TYR A 12 8.73 -20.77 -4.91
N LEU A 13 9.48 -19.67 -4.83
CA LEU A 13 10.94 -19.70 -4.90
C LEU A 13 11.59 -20.54 -3.78
N LEU A 14 11.06 -20.47 -2.56
CA LEU A 14 11.54 -21.29 -1.44
C LEU A 14 11.27 -22.78 -1.67
N TYR A 15 10.10 -23.11 -2.22
CA TYR A 15 9.76 -24.48 -2.62
C TYR A 15 10.70 -24.97 -3.73
N SER A 16 10.98 -24.15 -4.76
CA SER A 16 11.95 -24.49 -5.81
C SER A 16 13.35 -24.73 -5.23
N ALA A 17 13.79 -23.91 -4.27
CA ALA A 17 15.08 -24.07 -3.61
C ALA A 17 15.18 -25.41 -2.86
N TYR A 18 14.11 -25.76 -2.14
CA TYR A 18 14.00 -27.02 -1.41
C TYR A 18 14.01 -28.23 -2.36
N ASP A 19 13.26 -28.16 -3.46
CA ASP A 19 13.25 -29.23 -4.47
C ASP A 19 14.66 -29.45 -5.05
N VAL A 20 15.33 -28.39 -5.52
CA VAL A 20 16.70 -28.47 -6.07
C VAL A 20 17.69 -29.04 -5.04
N TYR A 21 17.53 -28.73 -3.76
CA TYR A 21 18.40 -29.24 -2.69
C TYR A 21 18.29 -30.76 -2.53
N ILE A 22 17.05 -31.26 -2.51
CA ILE A 22 16.73 -32.68 -2.32
C ILE A 22 17.00 -33.48 -3.59
N SER A 23 16.46 -33.03 -4.72
CA SER A 23 16.51 -33.74 -6.01
C SER A 23 17.88 -33.61 -6.68
N GLY A 24 18.62 -32.54 -6.39
CA GLY A 24 19.87 -32.20 -7.10
C GLY A 24 19.64 -31.79 -8.57
N ARG A 25 18.38 -31.60 -8.96
CA ARG A 25 17.95 -31.38 -10.33
C ARG A 25 17.22 -30.05 -10.45
N PHE A 26 17.30 -29.44 -11.62
CA PHE A 26 16.56 -28.22 -11.94
C PHE A 26 15.90 -28.36 -13.30
N SER A 27 14.61 -28.04 -13.37
CA SER A 27 13.84 -28.02 -14.61
C SER A 27 13.18 -26.65 -14.77
N PRO A 28 13.71 -25.77 -15.65
CA PRO A 28 13.17 -24.43 -15.84
C PRO A 28 11.83 -24.41 -16.59
N ASP A 29 11.59 -25.42 -17.44
CA ASP A 29 10.44 -25.50 -18.33
C ASP A 29 9.60 -26.77 -18.16
N GLY A 30 10.02 -27.70 -17.30
CA GLY A 30 9.35 -28.97 -17.04
C GLY A 30 9.65 -30.07 -18.05
N TYR A 31 10.44 -29.81 -19.09
CA TYR A 31 10.75 -30.78 -20.16
C TYR A 31 12.17 -31.32 -20.07
N TYR A 32 13.14 -30.48 -19.67
CA TYR A 32 14.52 -30.90 -19.47
C TYR A 32 14.90 -30.84 -17.99
N GLU A 33 15.53 -31.91 -17.50
CA GLU A 33 16.13 -31.97 -16.17
C GLU A 33 17.64 -31.78 -16.28
N ILE A 34 18.17 -30.77 -15.59
CA ILE A 34 19.60 -30.52 -15.50
C ILE A 34 20.08 -31.07 -14.15
N GLU A 35 21.01 -32.02 -14.18
CA GLU A 35 21.66 -32.53 -12.98
C GLU A 35 22.79 -31.58 -12.56
N LEU A 36 22.69 -31.00 -11.36
CA LEU A 36 23.57 -29.91 -10.92
C LEU A 36 24.80 -30.38 -10.13
N GLY A 37 24.81 -31.62 -9.63
CA GLY A 37 25.90 -32.15 -8.80
C GLY A 37 26.23 -31.23 -7.61
N VAL A 38 27.49 -30.80 -7.50
CA VAL A 38 27.95 -29.90 -6.42
C VAL A 38 27.40 -28.48 -6.54
N PHE A 39 27.02 -28.05 -7.75
CA PHE A 39 26.46 -26.72 -7.98
C PHE A 39 25.04 -26.58 -7.39
N LYS A 40 24.39 -27.67 -6.99
CA LYS A 40 23.05 -27.62 -6.38
C LYS A 40 23.00 -26.73 -5.15
N TYR A 41 24.06 -26.72 -4.32
CA TYR A 41 24.11 -25.88 -3.12
C TYR A 41 24.14 -24.39 -3.48
N LEU A 42 24.89 -24.03 -4.53
CA LEU A 42 24.95 -22.66 -5.04
C LEU A 42 23.57 -22.24 -5.56
N VAL A 43 22.97 -23.05 -6.42
CA VAL A 43 21.63 -22.77 -6.97
C VAL A 43 20.59 -22.66 -5.86
N THR A 44 20.53 -23.63 -4.93
CA THR A 44 19.63 -23.59 -3.77
C THR A 44 19.83 -22.30 -2.96
N SER A 45 21.08 -21.91 -2.67
CA SER A 45 21.34 -20.69 -1.88
C SER A 45 20.83 -19.41 -2.57
N VAL A 46 20.96 -19.31 -3.89
CA VAL A 46 20.46 -18.17 -4.66
C VAL A 46 18.93 -18.09 -4.61
N PHE A 47 18.24 -19.21 -4.88
CA PHE A 47 16.78 -19.25 -4.83
C PHE A 47 16.24 -19.00 -3.42
N ALA A 48 16.88 -19.57 -2.40
CA ALA A 48 16.50 -19.36 -1.01
C ALA A 48 16.64 -17.87 -0.62
N LEU A 49 17.78 -17.24 -0.92
CA LEU A 49 18.01 -15.82 -0.61
C LEU A 49 16.99 -14.92 -1.32
N LEU A 50 16.72 -15.16 -2.60
CA LEU A 50 15.71 -14.40 -3.35
C LEU A 50 14.31 -14.61 -2.77
N GLY A 51 13.93 -15.84 -2.45
CA GLY A 51 12.65 -16.17 -1.82
C GLY A 51 12.48 -15.45 -0.48
N PHE A 52 13.48 -15.54 0.40
CA PHE A 52 13.48 -14.83 1.68
C PHE A 52 13.39 -13.32 1.52
N LEU A 53 14.14 -12.72 0.58
CA LEU A 53 14.09 -11.28 0.31
C LEU A 53 12.70 -10.83 -0.16
N VAL A 54 12.06 -11.61 -1.05
CA VAL A 54 10.71 -11.31 -1.53
C VAL A 54 9.69 -11.42 -0.41
N VAL A 55 9.73 -12.49 0.39
CA VAL A 55 8.82 -12.69 1.53
C VAL A 55 9.02 -11.58 2.56
N TYR A 56 10.26 -11.33 2.96
CA TYR A 56 10.62 -10.26 3.90
C TYR A 56 10.12 -8.91 3.42
N LYS A 57 10.45 -8.51 2.18
CA LYS A 57 10.01 -7.23 1.61
C LYS A 57 8.50 -7.15 1.45
N THR A 58 7.81 -8.26 1.24
CA THR A 58 6.34 -8.31 1.08
C THR A 58 5.64 -8.15 2.43
N ILE A 59 6.13 -8.81 3.48
CA ILE A 59 5.62 -8.69 4.85
C ILE A 59 5.96 -7.31 5.42
N ASN A 60 7.22 -6.91 5.30
CA ASN A 60 7.72 -5.63 5.78
C ASN A 60 7.39 -4.46 4.85
N ARG A 61 6.68 -4.73 3.74
CA ARG A 61 5.88 -3.72 3.05
C ARG A 61 4.71 -3.40 3.98
N ASN A 62 5.02 -2.58 4.97
CA ASN A 62 4.13 -1.50 5.31
C ASN A 62 3.91 -0.80 3.98
N GLU A 63 2.82 -1.14 3.30
CA GLU A 63 2.15 -0.10 2.55
C GLU A 63 2.23 1.07 3.52
N LYS A 64 2.93 2.12 3.13
CA LYS A 64 2.31 3.42 3.23
C LYS A 64 0.96 3.18 2.55
N ILE A 65 0.00 2.62 3.30
CA ILE A 65 -1.32 3.12 3.37
C ILE A 65 -0.93 4.58 3.56
N SER A 66 -0.97 5.31 2.46
CA SER A 66 -1.36 6.69 2.55
C SER A 66 -2.67 6.58 3.30
N VAL A 67 -2.53 6.53 4.63
CA VAL A 67 -3.33 7.28 5.54
C VAL A 67 -2.98 8.70 5.14
N ASN A 68 -3.44 9.09 3.95
CA ASN A 68 -4.28 10.23 3.88
C ASN A 68 -5.31 9.88 4.95
N ASN A 69 -5.06 10.36 6.17
CA ASN A 69 -6.11 10.88 7.03
C ASN A 69 -6.76 12.06 6.28
N GLU A 70 -7.15 11.84 5.03
CA GLU A 70 -8.40 12.32 4.55
C GLU A 70 -9.35 11.33 5.23
N THR A 71 -9.74 11.66 6.47
CA THR A 71 -11.19 11.77 6.68
C THR A 71 -11.69 12.37 5.38
N LEU A 72 -12.39 11.60 4.55
CA LEU A 72 -12.96 12.11 3.31
C LEU A 72 -13.70 13.36 3.74
N ILE A 73 -13.09 14.54 3.53
CA ILE A 73 -13.66 15.79 3.96
C ILE A 73 -14.79 15.96 2.96
N GLU A 74 -15.95 15.36 3.24
CA GLU A 74 -17.06 15.44 2.30
C GLU A 74 -17.51 16.89 2.20
N TYR A 75 -17.46 17.60 3.33
CA TYR A 75 -17.91 18.98 3.43
C TYR A 75 -16.92 19.84 4.21
N SER A 76 -16.64 21.01 3.66
CA SER A 76 -15.86 22.07 4.30
C SER A 76 -16.67 23.35 4.34
N LYS A 77 -16.45 24.19 5.35
CA LYS A 77 -17.17 25.45 5.55
C LYS A 77 -16.18 26.62 5.52
N CYS A 78 -16.55 27.68 4.81
CA CYS A 78 -15.72 28.88 4.72
C CYS A 78 -15.94 29.75 5.98
N PRO A 79 -14.89 30.10 6.75
CA PRO A 79 -15.02 30.94 7.95
C PRO A 79 -15.46 32.39 7.65
N LYS A 80 -15.27 32.88 6.43
CA LYS A 80 -15.65 34.25 6.04
C LYS A 80 -17.10 34.37 5.57
N CYS A 81 -17.50 33.52 4.61
CA CYS A 81 -18.85 33.59 4.02
C CYS A 81 -19.84 32.59 4.61
N LYS A 82 -19.40 31.74 5.55
CA LYS A 82 -20.18 30.71 6.24
C LYS A 82 -20.88 29.68 5.34
N LYS A 83 -20.57 29.68 4.04
CA LYS A 83 -21.08 28.70 3.08
C LYS A 83 -20.34 27.38 3.23
N SER A 84 -21.11 26.29 3.16
CA SER A 84 -20.60 24.93 3.03
C SER A 84 -20.33 24.61 1.55
N TYR A 85 -19.30 23.82 1.32
CA TYR A 85 -18.89 23.35 -0.01
C TYR A 85 -18.49 21.89 0.09
N ASN A 86 -18.74 21.13 -0.96
CA ASN A 86 -18.13 19.82 -1.10
C ASN A 86 -16.64 20.01 -1.35
N TYR A 87 -15.78 19.40 -0.53
CA TYR A 87 -14.33 19.59 -0.68
C TYR A 87 -13.83 19.12 -2.05
N SER A 88 -14.50 18.13 -2.64
CA SER A 88 -14.20 17.60 -3.99
C SER A 88 -14.40 18.63 -5.11
N GLU A 89 -15.25 19.62 -4.89
CA GLU A 89 -15.54 20.69 -5.86
C GLU A 89 -14.61 21.90 -5.69
N LEU A 90 -13.82 21.93 -4.61
CA LEU A 90 -12.92 23.04 -4.32
C LEU A 90 -11.54 22.79 -4.93
N LYS A 91 -11.01 23.82 -5.60
CA LYS A 91 -9.61 23.83 -6.01
C LYS A 91 -8.73 24.05 -4.77
N ASP A 92 -7.95 23.04 -4.41
CA ASP A 92 -7.02 23.05 -3.26
C ASP A 92 -7.68 23.40 -1.90
N GLY A 93 -8.97 23.09 -1.73
CA GLY A 93 -9.72 23.43 -0.51
C GLY A 93 -9.91 24.94 -0.30
N MET A 94 -9.93 25.74 -1.38
CA MET A 94 -10.16 27.19 -1.29
C MET A 94 -11.59 27.58 -1.65
N CYS A 95 -12.18 28.49 -0.86
CA CYS A 95 -13.48 29.08 -1.14
C CYS A 95 -13.44 29.90 -2.45
N PRO A 96 -14.30 29.63 -3.45
CA PRO A 96 -14.28 30.34 -4.74
C PRO A 96 -14.62 31.83 -4.61
N THR A 97 -15.42 32.20 -3.60
CA THR A 97 -15.86 33.59 -3.40
C THR A 97 -14.87 34.41 -2.58
N CYS A 98 -14.24 33.80 -1.59
CA CYS A 98 -13.43 34.51 -0.60
C CYS A 98 -11.93 34.30 -0.78
N ASN A 99 -11.53 33.35 -1.63
CA ASN A 99 -10.14 32.93 -1.85
C ASN A 99 -9.39 32.65 -0.53
N VAL A 100 -10.07 32.06 0.44
CA VAL A 100 -9.50 31.61 1.72
C VAL A 100 -9.69 30.10 1.84
N LYS A 101 -8.77 29.45 2.55
CA LYS A 101 -8.86 28.02 2.83
C LYS A 101 -10.14 27.71 3.61
N THR A 102 -10.93 26.77 3.11
CA THR A 102 -12.09 26.24 3.84
C THR A 102 -11.62 25.31 4.94
N ILE A 103 -12.42 25.21 5.99
CA ILE A 103 -12.12 24.40 7.17
C ILE A 103 -13.03 23.17 7.12
N GLU A 104 -12.52 21.98 7.45
CA GLU A 104 -13.34 20.78 7.59
C GLU A 104 -14.48 21.04 8.58
N MET A 105 -15.69 20.52 8.31
CA MET A 105 -16.86 20.84 9.14
C MET A 105 -16.66 20.53 10.63
N GLU A 106 -16.05 19.41 10.97
CA GLU A 106 -15.78 19.06 12.37
C GLU A 106 -14.87 20.09 13.06
N GLU A 107 -13.83 20.54 12.37
CA GLU A 107 -12.90 21.56 12.89
C GLU A 107 -13.55 22.95 12.92
N TYR A 108 -14.43 23.25 11.97
CA TYR A 108 -15.21 24.47 11.95
C TYR A 108 -16.11 24.56 13.19
N PHE A 109 -16.90 23.53 13.50
CA PHE A 109 -17.81 23.56 14.65
C PHE A 109 -17.09 23.47 16.01
N LYS A 110 -15.88 22.92 16.08
CA LYS A 110 -15.02 23.07 17.26
C LYS A 110 -14.64 24.52 17.52
N LYS A 111 -14.46 25.31 16.44
CA LYS A 111 -14.05 26.71 16.51
C LYS A 111 -15.22 27.68 16.64
N TYR A 112 -16.39 27.32 16.10
CA TYR A 112 -17.63 28.08 16.12
C TYR A 112 -18.79 27.22 16.66
N PRO A 113 -18.73 26.75 17.92
CA PRO A 113 -19.75 25.86 18.50
C PRO A 113 -21.12 26.52 18.62
N GLU A 114 -21.18 27.86 18.68
CA GLU A 114 -22.42 28.64 18.74
C GLU A 114 -23.31 28.46 17.51
N GLU A 115 -22.75 28.15 16.34
CA GLU A 115 -23.52 27.91 15.11
C GLU A 115 -24.16 26.51 15.06
N LEU A 116 -23.91 25.65 16.06
CA LEU A 116 -24.51 24.31 16.15
C LEU A 116 -25.91 24.34 16.81
N ASN A 117 -26.24 25.42 17.52
CA ASN A 117 -27.47 25.54 18.34
C ASN A 117 -28.63 26.25 17.63
N ASP A 118 -28.47 26.61 16.36
CA ASP A 118 -29.46 27.35 15.54
C ASP A 118 -30.27 26.43 14.60
N VAL A 119 -30.36 25.13 14.92
CA VAL A 119 -31.17 24.12 14.18
C VAL A 119 -32.41 23.72 14.99
#